data_AF-A0A0H3M0E5-F1
#
_entry.id   AF-A0A0H3M0E5-F1
#
_cell.length_a   1.000
_cell.length_b   1.000
_cell.length_c   1.000
_cell.angle_alpha   90.00
_cell.angle_beta   90.00
_cell.angle_gamma   90.00
#
_symmetry.space_group_name_H-M   'P 1'
#
loop_
_entity.id
_entity.type
_entity.pdbx_description
1 polymer ?
#
loop_
_entity_poly.entity_id
_entity_poly.type
_entity_poly.pdbx_seq_one_letter_code
_entity_poly.pdbx_strand_id
1 'polypeptide(L)'
;MAYEKEPDVVLLDIWLRGSDIDGLSVLEKLKERYPYLPVIMISGHGNIATAVKSLHMGAYDYIEKPFTEGRLKLVVKRAIESGRLRRENDELKSAFEDYEIVGNSPVIRNLRSMVNNDTLYSYYYQNYR
;
A
#
# COMPACT_ATOMS: atom_id res chain seq x y z
N MET A 1 -13.36 -19.10 15.57
CA MET A 1 -12.33 -18.25 16.21
C MET A 1 -11.83 -17.28 15.16
N ALA A 2 -12.50 -16.13 15.03
CA ALA A 2 -12.07 -15.06 14.14
C ALA A 2 -11.04 -14.23 14.92
N TYR A 3 -9.85 -14.04 14.37
CA TYR A 3 -8.94 -13.00 14.86
C TYR A 3 -9.63 -11.65 14.57
N GLU A 4 -10.18 -11.03 15.62
CA GLU A 4 -11.08 -9.87 15.56
C GLU A 4 -10.34 -8.55 15.27
N LYS A 5 -9.12 -8.61 14.73
CA LYS A 5 -8.31 -7.44 14.41
C LYS A 5 -7.48 -7.68 13.16
N GLU A 6 -7.59 -6.77 12.20
CA GLU A 6 -6.72 -6.75 11.04
C GLU A 6 -5.26 -6.55 11.48
N PRO A 7 -4.30 -7.29 10.90
CA PRO A 7 -2.90 -7.12 11.21
C PRO A 7 -2.38 -5.77 10.70
N ASP A 8 -1.45 -5.15 11.44
CA ASP A 8 -0.79 -3.90 10.99
C ASP A 8 0.26 -4.15 9.89
N VAL A 9 0.77 -5.38 9.81
CA VAL A 9 1.76 -5.83 8.83
C VAL A 9 1.71 -7.34 8.71
N VAL A 10 1.99 -7.85 7.50
CA VAL A 10 2.13 -9.29 7.25
C VAL A 10 3.56 -9.60 6.85
N LEU A 11 4.16 -10.59 7.50
CA LEU A 11 5.39 -11.24 7.04
C LEU A 11 5.00 -12.53 6.33
N LEU A 12 5.34 -12.64 5.04
CA LEU A 12 4.88 -13.74 4.19
C LEU A 12 6.07 -14.48 3.58
N ASP A 13 6.18 -15.79 3.84
CA ASP A 13 7.19 -16.59 3.14
C ASP A 13 6.77 -16.80 1.68
N ILE A 14 7.72 -16.65 0.75
CA ILE A 14 7.50 -16.94 -0.68
C ILE A 14 7.26 -18.44 -0.87
N TRP A 15 8.07 -19.28 -0.23
CA TRP A 15 8.02 -20.73 -0.45
C TRP A 15 7.26 -21.40 0.70
N LEU A 16 5.93 -21.46 0.56
CA LEU A 16 5.06 -22.21 1.47
C LEU A 16 5.14 -23.71 1.16
N ARG A 17 6.28 -24.34 1.51
CA ARG A 17 6.46 -25.79 1.37
C ARG A 17 5.35 -26.53 2.11
N GLY A 18 4.58 -27.37 1.40
CA GLY A 18 3.49 -28.18 1.98
C GLY A 18 2.10 -27.54 1.91
N SER A 19 1.93 -26.45 1.15
CA SER A 19 0.64 -25.81 0.86
C SER A 19 0.36 -25.86 -0.65
N ASP A 20 -0.90 -26.02 -1.05
CA ASP A 20 -1.34 -25.92 -2.45
C ASP A 20 -1.28 -24.48 -2.99
N ILE A 21 -0.95 -23.51 -2.14
CA ILE A 21 -0.95 -22.07 -2.44
C ILE A 21 0.47 -21.49 -2.32
N ASP A 22 0.92 -20.83 -3.38
CA ASP A 22 2.18 -20.07 -3.46
C ASP A 22 2.08 -18.74 -2.68
N GLY A 23 3.17 -18.30 -2.05
CA GLY A 23 3.21 -17.03 -1.29
C GLY A 23 2.86 -15.82 -2.16
N LEU A 24 3.16 -15.85 -3.46
CA LEU A 24 2.73 -14.80 -4.39
C LEU A 24 1.21 -14.74 -4.58
N SER A 25 0.52 -15.88 -4.61
CA SER A 25 -0.95 -15.92 -4.70
C SER A 25 -1.61 -15.43 -3.41
N VAL A 26 -0.97 -15.64 -2.25
CA VAL A 26 -1.43 -15.07 -0.98
C VAL A 26 -1.27 -13.55 -0.99
N LEU A 27 -0.13 -13.04 -1.49
CA LEU A 27 0.10 -11.61 -1.65
C LEU A 27 -1.00 -10.95 -2.51
N GLU A 28 -1.32 -11.54 -3.65
CA GLU A 28 -2.38 -11.05 -4.56
C GLU A 28 -3.72 -10.91 -3.82
N LYS A 29 -4.19 -11.97 -3.17
CA LYS A 29 -5.45 -11.96 -2.40
C LYS A 29 -5.45 -10.95 -1.26
N LEU A 30 -4.31 -10.78 -0.58
CA LEU A 30 -4.19 -9.79 0.49
C LEU A 30 -4.29 -8.36 -0.05
N LYS A 31 -3.73 -8.10 -1.23
CA LYS A 31 -3.75 -6.75 -1.84
C LYS A 31 -5.08 -6.39 -2.48
N GLU A 32 -5.79 -7.37 -3.01
CA GLU A 32 -7.17 -7.18 -3.47
C GLU A 32 -8.10 -6.82 -2.31
N ARG A 33 -7.97 -7.53 -1.17
CA ARG A 33 -8.86 -7.33 -0.02
C ARG A 33 -8.44 -6.16 0.88
N TYR A 34 -7.15 -5.94 1.05
CA TYR A 34 -6.58 -4.92 1.94
C TYR A 34 -5.46 -4.16 1.21
N PRO A 35 -5.80 -3.20 0.32
CA PRO A 35 -4.82 -2.49 -0.51
C PRO A 35 -3.70 -1.80 0.28
N TYR A 36 -4.03 -1.30 1.48
CA TYR A 36 -3.11 -0.57 2.35
C TYR A 36 -2.40 -1.42 3.39
N LEU A 37 -2.68 -2.73 3.46
CA LEU A 37 -1.99 -3.65 4.37
C LEU A 37 -0.56 -3.87 3.85
N PRO A 38 0.50 -3.44 4.56
CA PRO A 38 1.86 -3.71 4.13
C PRO A 38 2.17 -5.20 4.28
N VAL A 39 2.68 -5.81 3.20
CA VAL A 39 3.09 -7.21 3.15
C VAL A 39 4.58 -7.25 2.83
N ILE A 40 5.39 -7.81 3.74
CA ILE A 40 6.83 -7.99 3.55
C ILE A 40 7.06 -9.45 3.16
N MET A 41 7.64 -9.66 1.99
CA MET A 41 7.98 -11.00 1.51
C MET A 41 9.30 -11.46 2.12
N ILE A 42 9.37 -12.72 2.54
CA ILE A 42 10.57 -13.31 3.12
C ILE A 42 10.90 -14.59 2.34
N SER A 43 12.17 -14.81 1.98
CA SER A 43 12.57 -16.07 1.34
C SER A 43 14.03 -16.40 1.58
N GLY A 44 14.36 -17.69 1.71
CA GLY A 44 15.75 -18.17 1.74
C GLY A 44 16.23 -18.78 0.42
N HIS A 45 15.38 -18.82 -0.60
CA HIS A 45 15.68 -19.35 -1.94
C HIS A 45 15.12 -18.44 -3.04
N GLY A 46 14.90 -17.16 -2.73
CA GLY A 46 14.32 -16.22 -3.67
C GLY A 46 15.39 -15.77 -4.67
N ASN A 47 15.09 -15.88 -5.95
CA ASN A 47 15.91 -15.24 -6.98
C ASN A 47 15.47 -13.76 -7.14
N ILE A 48 16.33 -12.96 -7.78
CA ILE A 48 16.05 -11.53 -8.03
C ILE A 48 14.72 -11.34 -8.76
N ALA A 49 14.38 -12.23 -9.71
CA ALA A 49 13.15 -12.13 -10.47
C ALA A 49 11.90 -12.27 -9.58
N THR A 50 11.90 -13.18 -8.60
CA THR A 50 10.78 -13.34 -7.66
C THR A 50 10.65 -12.14 -6.73
N ALA A 51 11.77 -11.59 -6.25
CA ALA A 51 11.77 -10.39 -5.42
C ALA A 51 11.14 -9.21 -6.19
N VAL A 52 11.63 -8.95 -7.41
CA VAL A 52 11.10 -7.90 -8.29
C VAL A 52 9.62 -8.11 -8.59
N LYS A 53 9.22 -9.36 -8.92
CA LYS A 53 7.81 -9.69 -9.17
C LYS A 53 6.94 -9.37 -7.95
N SER A 54 7.37 -9.76 -6.76
CA SER A 54 6.58 -9.51 -5.54
C SER A 54 6.41 -8.02 -5.23
N LEU A 55 7.44 -7.21 -5.45
CA LEU A 55 7.37 -5.76 -5.31
C LEU A 55 6.40 -5.16 -6.34
N HIS A 56 6.45 -5.64 -7.58
CA HIS A 56 5.50 -5.20 -8.62
C HIS A 56 4.04 -5.56 -8.29
N MET A 57 3.82 -6.70 -7.63
CA MET A 57 2.50 -7.12 -7.13
C MET A 57 2.03 -6.36 -5.87
N GLY A 58 2.77 -5.34 -5.42
CA GLY A 58 2.39 -4.48 -4.30
C GLY A 58 2.93 -4.92 -2.94
N ALA A 59 3.87 -5.88 -2.87
CA ALA A 59 4.63 -6.10 -1.65
C ALA A 59 5.32 -4.80 -1.20
N TYR A 60 5.37 -4.59 0.11
CA TYR A 60 6.03 -3.42 0.69
C TYR A 60 7.55 -3.53 0.58
N ASP A 61 8.10 -4.70 0.91
CA ASP A 61 9.53 -4.97 0.85
C ASP A 61 9.78 -6.48 0.69
N TYR A 62 11.01 -6.83 0.33
CA TYR A 62 11.51 -8.20 0.25
C TYR A 62 12.76 -8.37 1.15
N ILE A 63 12.72 -9.39 2.00
CA ILE A 63 13.82 -9.75 2.89
C ILE A 63 14.32 -11.17 2.56
N GLU A 64 15.57 -11.23 2.11
CA GLU A 64 16.26 -12.50 1.93
C GLU A 64 16.74 -13.08 3.28
N LYS A 65 16.57 -14.38 3.49
CA LYS A 65 17.18 -15.14 4.58
C LYS A 65 18.61 -15.54 4.17
N PRO A 66 19.62 -15.40 5.05
CA PRO A 66 19.51 -14.99 6.45
C PRO A 66 19.40 -13.46 6.60
N PHE A 67 18.55 -13.02 7.53
CA PHE A 67 18.40 -11.61 7.90
C PHE A 67 18.80 -11.39 9.36
N THR A 68 19.20 -10.16 9.68
CA THR A 68 19.46 -9.75 11.06
C THR A 68 18.17 -9.27 11.74
N GLU A 69 18.09 -9.41 13.06
CA GLU A 69 16.99 -8.90 13.86
C GLU A 69 16.80 -7.38 13.66
N GLY A 70 17.91 -6.63 13.61
CA GLY A 70 17.91 -5.19 13.37
C GLY A 70 17.29 -4.80 12.03
N ARG A 71 17.62 -5.53 10.94
CA ARG A 71 17.04 -5.29 9.62
C ARG A 71 15.54 -5.57 9.63
N LEU A 72 15.12 -6.71 10.18
CA LEU A 72 13.70 -7.08 10.24
C LEU A 72 12.89 -6.05 11.04
N LYS A 73 13.36 -5.68 12.24
CA LYS A 73 12.71 -4.66 13.09
C LYS A 73 12.57 -3.31 12.39
N LEU A 74 13.61 -2.87 11.67
CA LEU A 74 13.59 -1.62 10.93
C LEU A 74 12.54 -1.63 9.82
N VAL A 75 12.52 -2.69 9.00
CA VAL A 75 11.57 -2.81 7.88
C VAL A 75 10.15 -2.92 8.40
N VAL A 76 9.90 -3.73 9.44
CA VAL A 76 8.59 -3.87 10.07
C VAL A 76 8.09 -2.53 10.62
N LYS A 77 8.93 -1.78 11.35
CA LYS A 77 8.54 -0.48 11.91
C LYS A 77 8.15 0.52 10.81
N ARG A 78 8.92 0.56 9.70
CA ARG A 78 8.63 1.43 8.55
C ARG A 78 7.36 1.01 7.81
N ALA A 79 7.14 -0.30 7.68
CA ALA A 79 5.96 -0.87 7.05
C ALA A 79 4.69 -0.49 7.81
N ILE A 80 4.65 -0.70 9.13
CA ILE A 80 3.51 -0.34 9.98
C ILE A 80 3.19 1.15 9.86
N GLU A 81 4.19 2.01 9.97
CA GLU A 81 4.00 3.46 9.87
C GLU A 81 3.47 3.87 8.49
N SER A 82 4.02 3.29 7.42
CA SER A 82 3.52 3.54 6.07
C SER A 82 2.08 3.05 5.88
N GLY A 83 1.70 1.93 6.49
CA GLY A 83 0.32 1.41 6.43
C GLY A 83 -0.64 2.34 7.15
N ARG A 84 -0.27 2.79 8.36
CA ARG A 84 -1.05 3.75 9.17
C ARG A 84 -1.28 5.06 8.41
N LEU A 85 -0.22 5.67 7.89
CA LEU A 85 -0.31 6.94 7.16
C LEU A 85 -1.17 6.83 5.89
N ARG A 86 -1.14 5.69 5.20
CA ARG A 86 -1.97 5.48 4.00
C ARG A 86 -3.45 5.34 4.35
N ARG A 87 -3.78 4.61 5.42
CA ARG A 87 -5.16 4.49 5.91
C ARG A 87 -5.71 5.84 6.38
N GLU A 88 -4.93 6.59 7.16
CA GLU A 88 -5.34 7.93 7.61
C GLU A 88 -5.56 8.90 6.43
N ASN A 89 -4.71 8.84 5.40
CA ASN A 89 -4.87 9.67 4.21
C ASN A 89 -6.14 9.27 3.42
N ASP A 90 -6.42 7.99 3.30
CA ASP A 90 -7.63 7.48 2.64
C ASP A 90 -8.89 7.91 3.40
N GLU A 91 -8.92 7.72 4.72
CA GLU A 91 -10.01 8.16 5.59
C GLU A 91 -10.26 9.67 5.51
N LEU A 92 -9.19 10.48 5.53
CA LEU A 92 -9.30 11.93 5.36
C LEU A 92 -9.87 12.28 3.99
N LYS A 93 -9.38 11.67 2.91
CA LYS A 93 -9.88 11.92 1.56
C LYS A 93 -11.36 11.56 1.42
N SER A 94 -11.77 10.40 1.91
CA SER A 94 -13.18 9.98 1.91
C SER A 94 -14.05 10.96 2.71
N ALA A 95 -13.55 11.54 3.80
CA ALA A 95 -14.28 12.55 4.56
C ALA A 95 -14.46 13.89 3.81
N PHE A 96 -13.65 14.18 2.79
CA PHE A 96 -13.76 15.39 1.96
C PHE A 96 -14.53 15.17 0.65
N GLU A 97 -14.74 13.93 0.19
CA GLU A 97 -15.49 13.63 -1.04
C GLU A 97 -16.98 14.01 -0.95
N ASP A 98 -17.56 14.11 0.25
CA ASP A 98 -18.98 14.44 0.46
C ASP A 98 -19.28 15.96 0.56
N TYR A 99 -18.27 16.84 0.47
CA TYR A 99 -18.52 18.28 0.47
C TYR A 99 -18.73 18.80 -0.95
N GLU A 100 -19.98 18.75 -1.42
CA GLU A 100 -20.38 19.55 -2.58
C GLU A 100 -20.22 21.03 -2.20
N ILE A 101 -19.48 21.81 -3.00
CA ILE A 101 -19.38 23.26 -2.80
C ILE A 101 -20.79 23.85 -2.95
N VAL A 102 -21.51 24.08 -1.85
CA VAL A 102 -22.88 24.61 -1.88
C VAL A 102 -22.86 26.13 -1.96
N GLY A 103 -23.47 26.71 -3.00
CA GLY A 103 -23.60 28.16 -3.14
C GLY A 103 -23.56 28.63 -4.59
N ASN A 104 -24.41 29.62 -4.91
CA ASN A 104 -24.55 30.19 -6.26
C ASN A 104 -23.93 31.60 -6.39
N SER A 105 -23.14 32.04 -5.41
CA SER A 105 -22.49 33.35 -5.49
C SER A 105 -21.41 33.35 -6.59
N PRO A 106 -21.11 34.51 -7.21
CA PRO A 106 -20.06 34.63 -8.20
C PRO A 106 -18.69 34.14 -7.71
N VAL A 107 -18.37 34.38 -6.43
CA VAL A 107 -17.12 33.94 -5.80
C VAL A 107 -17.04 32.41 -5.70
N ILE A 108 -18.15 31.77 -5.32
CA ILE A 108 -18.23 30.31 -5.19
C ILE A 108 -18.14 29.61 -6.56
N ARG A 109 -18.75 30.16 -7.62
CA ARG A 109 -18.63 29.63 -8.98
C ARG A 109 -17.18 29.68 -9.49
N ASN A 110 -16.48 30.79 -9.24
CA ASN A 110 -15.07 30.94 -9.64
C ASN A 110 -14.18 29.93 -8.91
N LEU A 111 -14.42 29.70 -7.62
CA LEU A 111 -13.68 28.71 -6.83
C LEU A 111 -13.91 27.28 -7.37
N ARG A 112 -15.16 26.91 -7.68
CA ARG A 112 -15.50 25.60 -8.26
C ARG A 112 -14.80 25.35 -9.60
N SER A 113 -14.70 26.38 -10.44
CA SER A 113 -13.96 26.27 -11.72
C SER A 113 -12.44 26.14 -11.57
N MET A 114 -11.87 26.58 -10.44
CA MET A 114 -10.44 26.44 -10.16
C MET A 114 -10.09 25.04 -9.64
N VAL A 115 -10.92 24.48 -8.75
CA VAL A 115 -10.72 23.14 -8.17
C VAL A 115 -10.91 22.04 -9.22
N ASN A 116 -11.87 22.19 -10.14
CA ASN A 116 -12.07 21.20 -11.21
C ASN A 116 -10.95 21.18 -12.29
N ASN A 117 -9.92 22.02 -12.16
CA ASN A 117 -8.76 22.07 -13.07
C ASN A 117 -7.52 21.33 -12.50
N ASP A 118 -7.73 20.24 -11.76
CA ASP A 118 -6.69 19.36 -11.21
C ASP A 118 -5.89 18.55 -12.26
N THR A 119 -5.89 18.97 -13.53
CA THR A 119 -5.05 18.41 -14.59
C THR A 119 -3.54 18.65 -14.34
N LEU A 120 -3.19 19.56 -13.42
CA LEU A 120 -1.79 19.90 -13.11
C LEU A 120 -1.09 18.88 -12.20
N TYR A 121 -1.83 18.17 -11.32
CA TYR A 121 -1.23 17.16 -10.44
C TYR A 121 -0.73 15.94 -11.23
N SER A 122 -1.41 15.56 -12.31
CA SER A 122 -0.95 14.48 -13.21
C SER A 122 0.27 14.88 -14.05
N TYR A 123 0.47 16.17 -14.31
CA TYR A 123 1.60 16.68 -15.11
C TYR A 123 2.93 16.70 -14.33
N TYR A 124 2.88 16.92 -13.01
CA TYR A 124 4.07 16.97 -12.17
C TYR A 124 4.72 15.60 -11.90
N TYR A 125 3.96 14.50 -11.91
CA TYR A 125 4.50 13.15 -11.67
C TYR A 125 5.01 12.42 -12.92
N GLN A 126 4.70 12.91 -14.14
CA GLN A 126 5.16 12.30 -15.39
C GLN A 126 6.60 12.72 -15.78
N ASN A 127 7.12 13.82 -15.22
CA ASN A 127 8.39 14.44 -15.66
C ASN A 127 9.62 14.11 -14.78
N TYR A 128 9.50 13.17 -13.83
CA TYR A 128 10.63 12.67 -13.01
C TYR A 128 10.86 11.17 -13.22
N ARG A 129 10.98 10.75 -14.48
CA ARG A 129 11.49 9.42 -14.88
C ARG A 129 12.78 9.54 -15.66
#